data_AF-A0A9N9I692-F1
#
_entry.id   AF-A0A9N9I692-F1
#
_cell.length_a   1.000
_cell.length_b   1.000
_cell.length_c   1.000
_cell.angle_alpha   90.00
_cell.angle_beta   90.00
_cell.angle_gamma   90.00
#
_symmetry.space_group_name_H-M   'P 1'
#
loop_
_entity.id
_entity.type
_entity.pdbx_description
1 polymer ?
#
loop_
_entity_poly.entity_id
_entity_poly.type
_entity_poly.pdbx_seq_one_letter_code
_entity_poly.pdbx_strand_id
1 'polypeptide(L)'
;PPSSGKTSLVREVVCRGNFNPLFIDLRGGQFSTPTNLYYTISEQFYSFFERTKDKLSGMQTGVKLHSKLLNTLSADVDLRLQPSEKNAKEIAELLGMIEDHLPRWSFWKGRNVPPPILIIDEANKFSQLCSSAEGAIILESFLDWLVKNTKQEKNFHVVLTTADSFFSQWISKMLHVPHTTSYVVGDLSRKEAEEFFYKHVLPRHGSDVHKELEGRFDHVYEITGTRMIIINQYVDEYKIHKGDFEVYSTEFSVYLQEYNRLERGFYPEVLESPSKRNSPLWNRSDFIKTMEAIVANPEFILEDDLIQLI
;
A
#
# COMPACT_ATOMS: atom_id res chain seq x y z
N PRO A 1 6.38 0.39 -7.86
CA PRO A 1 7.59 0.09 -7.05
C PRO A 1 7.41 0.38 -5.56
N PRO A 2 7.97 -0.45 -4.65
CA PRO A 2 8.11 -0.14 -3.23
C PRO A 2 8.85 1.20 -3.02
N SER A 3 8.56 1.87 -1.91
CA SER A 3 9.26 3.10 -1.48
C SER A 3 9.27 4.28 -2.46
N SER A 4 8.36 4.30 -3.45
CA SER A 4 8.18 5.43 -4.38
C SER A 4 7.37 6.61 -3.80
N GLY A 5 6.99 6.57 -2.51
CA GLY A 5 6.24 7.66 -1.86
C GLY A 5 4.72 7.63 -2.05
N LYS A 6 4.13 6.54 -2.54
CA LYS A 6 2.66 6.37 -2.70
C LYS A 6 1.86 6.76 -1.45
N THR A 7 2.17 6.14 -0.31
CA THR A 7 1.53 6.44 0.98
C THR A 7 1.68 7.91 1.35
N SER A 8 2.90 8.45 1.21
CA SER A 8 3.19 9.86 1.53
C SER A 8 2.40 10.81 0.65
N LEU A 9 2.31 10.54 -0.66
CA LEU A 9 1.54 11.33 -1.62
C LEU A 9 0.05 11.33 -1.26
N VAL A 10 -0.54 10.16 -1.01
CA VAL A 10 -1.96 10.05 -0.66
C VAL A 10 -2.24 10.80 0.64
N ARG A 11 -1.39 10.61 1.67
CA ARG A 11 -1.51 11.34 2.95
C ARG A 11 -1.41 12.84 2.76
N GLU A 12 -0.44 13.32 1.97
CA GLU A 12 -0.25 14.75 1.73
C GLU A 12 -1.47 15.38 1.05
N VAL A 13 -2.02 14.71 0.03
CA VAL A 13 -3.20 15.19 -0.69
C VAL A 13 -4.42 15.26 0.23
N VAL A 14 -4.67 14.23 1.04
CA VAL A 14 -5.84 14.23 1.93
C VAL A 14 -5.69 15.13 3.14
N CYS A 15 -4.47 15.36 3.63
CA CYS A 15 -4.20 16.28 4.73
C CYS A 15 -4.26 17.75 4.30
N ARG A 16 -3.80 18.09 3.09
CA ARG A 16 -3.87 19.47 2.56
C ARG A 16 -5.24 19.85 2.04
N GLY A 17 -6.00 18.88 1.54
CA GLY A 17 -7.37 19.10 1.09
C GLY A 17 -8.36 19.14 2.25
N ASN A 18 -9.56 19.66 2.01
CA ASN A 18 -10.66 19.64 2.97
C ASN A 18 -11.37 18.26 3.03
N PHE A 19 -10.62 17.17 2.90
CA PHE A 19 -11.16 15.81 2.85
C PHE A 19 -11.38 15.23 4.24
N ASN A 20 -12.32 14.28 4.37
CA ASN A 20 -12.51 13.47 5.57
C ASN A 20 -12.19 12.01 5.24
N PRO A 21 -10.90 11.65 5.10
CA PRO A 21 -10.53 10.30 4.71
C PRO A 21 -10.80 9.30 5.85
N LEU A 22 -11.20 8.10 5.44
CA LEU A 22 -11.04 6.87 6.21
C LEU A 22 -9.74 6.23 5.73
N PHE A 23 -8.85 5.83 6.65
CA PHE A 23 -7.53 5.35 6.28
C PHE A 23 -7.25 4.00 6.95
N ILE A 24 -7.11 2.97 6.14
CA ILE A 24 -6.78 1.61 6.58
C ILE A 24 -5.37 1.29 6.06
N ASP A 25 -4.42 1.10 6.97
CA ASP A 25 -3.08 0.61 6.64
C ASP A 25 -3.04 -0.91 6.83
N LEU A 26 -3.01 -1.71 5.76
CA LEU A 26 -3.01 -3.17 5.91
C LEU A 26 -1.68 -3.75 6.41
N ARG A 27 -0.64 -2.93 6.61
CA ARG A 27 0.66 -3.42 7.06
C ARG A 27 0.58 -4.13 8.41
N GLY A 28 -0.33 -3.71 9.28
CA GLY A 28 -0.53 -4.22 10.64
C GLY A 28 -1.40 -5.48 10.77
N GLY A 29 -1.81 -6.12 9.66
CA GLY A 29 -2.64 -7.32 9.72
C GLY A 29 -4.14 -7.06 9.97
N GLN A 30 -4.61 -5.86 9.67
CA GLN A 30 -6.00 -5.44 9.83
C GLN A 30 -6.98 -6.31 9.04
N PHE A 31 -6.52 -6.96 7.96
CA PHE A 31 -7.31 -7.84 7.11
C PHE A 31 -6.75 -9.26 7.10
N SER A 32 -5.98 -9.66 8.13
CA SER A 32 -5.46 -11.03 8.21
C SER A 32 -6.52 -12.06 8.61
N THR A 33 -7.61 -11.63 9.26
CA THR A 33 -8.73 -12.47 9.71
C THR A 33 -10.07 -11.74 9.55
N PRO A 34 -11.20 -12.48 9.46
CA PRO A 34 -12.55 -11.90 9.48
C PRO A 34 -12.78 -10.94 10.65
N THR A 35 -12.34 -11.33 11.85
CA THR A 35 -12.41 -10.55 13.07
C THR A 35 -11.67 -9.21 12.96
N ASN A 36 -10.43 -9.23 12.45
CA ASN A 36 -9.65 -8.01 12.29
C ASN A 36 -10.28 -7.07 11.27
N LEU A 37 -10.82 -7.60 10.18
CA LEU A 37 -11.53 -6.81 9.17
C LEU A 37 -12.74 -6.12 9.81
N TYR A 38 -13.58 -6.87 10.52
CA TYR A 38 -14.78 -6.36 11.18
C TYR A 38 -14.45 -5.16 12.07
N TYR A 39 -13.54 -5.32 13.05
CA TYR A 39 -13.22 -4.25 14.00
C TYR A 39 -12.50 -3.08 13.34
N THR A 40 -11.66 -3.32 12.31
CA THR A 40 -11.00 -2.24 11.57
C THR A 40 -12.03 -1.38 10.82
N ILE A 41 -12.99 -2.01 10.15
CA ILE A 41 -14.08 -1.30 9.47
C ILE A 41 -14.93 -0.53 10.49
N SER A 42 -15.33 -1.17 11.60
CA SER A 42 -16.12 -0.51 12.63
C SER A 42 -15.44 0.75 13.18
N GLU A 43 -14.15 0.68 13.51
CA GLU A 43 -13.39 1.82 14.04
C GLU A 43 -13.27 2.97 13.05
N GLN A 44 -12.96 2.67 11.78
CA GLN A 44 -12.80 3.71 10.77
C GLN A 44 -14.12 4.42 10.49
N PHE A 45 -15.21 3.68 10.37
CA PHE A 45 -16.53 4.26 10.15
C PHE A 45 -17.08 4.95 11.39
N TYR A 46 -16.82 4.45 12.60
CA TYR A 46 -17.13 5.17 13.84
C TYR A 46 -16.48 6.55 13.84
N SER A 47 -15.17 6.59 13.62
CA SER A 47 -14.39 7.83 13.58
C SER A 47 -14.88 8.79 12.48
N PHE A 48 -15.37 8.26 11.36
CA PHE A 48 -15.97 9.07 10.30
C PHE A 48 -17.33 9.66 10.72
N PHE A 49 -18.25 8.85 11.23
CA PHE A 49 -19.58 9.30 11.63
C PHE A 49 -19.53 10.26 12.81
N GLU A 50 -18.65 10.04 13.79
CA GLU A 50 -18.43 10.98 14.89
C GLU A 50 -17.96 12.35 14.38
N ARG A 51 -16.96 12.39 13.50
CA ARG A 51 -16.44 13.64 12.90
C ARG A 51 -17.44 14.37 12.03
N THR A 52 -18.43 13.66 11.48
CA THR A 52 -19.40 14.22 10.51
C THR A 52 -20.81 14.36 11.07
N LYS A 53 -21.06 13.92 12.30
CA LYS A 53 -22.34 13.98 13.02
C LYS A 53 -23.07 15.32 12.87
N ASP A 54 -22.41 16.44 13.12
CA ASP A 54 -23.05 17.76 13.07
C ASP A 54 -23.47 18.11 11.65
N LYS A 55 -22.69 17.70 10.64
CA LYS A 55 -23.02 17.88 9.22
C LYS A 55 -24.18 16.98 8.81
N LEU A 56 -24.31 15.79 9.38
CA LEU A 56 -25.33 14.80 9.08
C LEU A 56 -26.67 15.05 9.81
N SER A 57 -26.64 15.78 10.93
CA SER A 57 -27.80 16.08 11.79
C SER A 57 -29.00 16.74 11.06
N GLY A 58 -28.78 17.35 9.90
CA GLY A 58 -29.83 17.95 9.07
C GLY A 58 -30.67 16.96 8.23
N MET A 59 -30.40 15.65 8.28
CA MET A 59 -31.22 14.63 7.62
C MET A 59 -32.41 14.24 8.51
N GLN A 60 -33.62 14.73 8.18
CA GLN A 60 -34.85 14.49 8.96
C GLN A 60 -35.22 13.00 9.13
N THR A 61 -34.74 12.10 8.27
CA THR A 61 -34.92 10.65 8.37
C THR A 61 -33.80 9.91 9.11
N GLY A 62 -32.70 10.59 9.48
CA GLY A 62 -31.43 9.95 9.84
C GLY A 62 -31.02 10.03 11.31
N VAL A 63 -31.57 10.94 12.13
CA VAL A 63 -31.02 11.21 13.48
C VAL A 63 -31.09 9.99 14.42
N LYS A 64 -32.23 9.27 14.45
CA LYS A 64 -32.37 8.04 15.26
C LYS A 64 -31.55 6.86 14.70
N LEU A 65 -31.45 6.75 13.38
CA LEU A 65 -30.70 5.68 12.71
C LEU A 65 -29.19 5.87 12.96
N HIS A 66 -28.69 7.09 12.78
CA HIS A 66 -27.29 7.45 13.05
C HIS A 66 -26.91 7.24 14.52
N SER A 67 -27.78 7.57 15.48
CA SER A 67 -27.48 7.28 16.89
C SER A 67 -27.38 5.78 17.17
N LYS A 68 -28.19 4.95 16.49
CA LYS A 68 -28.12 3.49 16.66
C LYS A 68 -26.81 2.94 16.07
N LEU A 69 -26.46 3.36 14.86
CA LEU A 69 -25.19 2.99 14.23
C LEU A 69 -24.00 3.40 15.10
N LEU A 70 -23.95 4.67 15.55
CA LEU A 70 -22.86 5.16 16.39
C LEU A 70 -22.72 4.38 17.69
N ASN A 71 -23.84 4.04 18.34
CA ASN A 71 -23.80 3.22 19.54
C ASN A 71 -23.26 1.81 19.26
N THR A 72 -23.68 1.17 18.15
CA THR A 72 -23.17 -0.14 17.75
C THR A 72 -21.67 -0.09 17.46
N LEU A 73 -21.24 0.86 16.63
CA LEU A 73 -19.83 1.01 16.26
C LEU A 73 -18.96 1.40 17.48
N SER A 74 -19.46 2.24 18.38
CA SER A 74 -18.77 2.58 19.63
C SER A 74 -18.57 1.34 20.50
N ALA A 75 -19.60 0.50 20.64
CA ALA A 75 -19.49 -0.75 21.39
C ALA A 75 -18.45 -1.69 20.75
N ASP A 76 -18.39 -1.76 19.42
CA ASP A 76 -17.37 -2.54 18.71
C ASP A 76 -15.95 -2.01 18.94
N VAL A 77 -15.77 -0.68 19.00
CA VAL A 77 -14.48 -0.06 19.31
C VAL A 77 -14.02 -0.45 20.72
N ASP A 78 -14.91 -0.43 21.70
CA ASP A 78 -14.61 -0.85 23.08
C ASP A 78 -14.25 -2.34 23.15
N LEU A 79 -14.97 -3.19 22.39
CA LEU A 79 -14.74 -4.63 22.32
C LEU A 79 -13.44 -5.03 21.62
N ARG A 80 -12.79 -4.13 20.86
CA ARG A 80 -11.51 -4.44 20.21
C ARG A 80 -10.40 -4.80 21.21
N LEU A 81 -10.51 -4.36 22.46
CA LEU A 81 -9.58 -4.76 23.53
C LEU A 81 -9.73 -6.23 23.94
N GLN A 82 -10.88 -6.85 23.63
CA GLN A 82 -11.18 -8.27 23.84
C GLN A 82 -12.04 -8.82 22.68
N PRO A 83 -11.45 -8.99 21.49
CA PRO A 83 -12.23 -9.24 20.29
C PRO A 83 -12.84 -10.65 20.31
N SER A 84 -14.16 -10.73 20.14
CA SER A 84 -14.84 -11.98 19.81
C SER A 84 -14.60 -12.37 18.35
N GLU A 85 -14.60 -13.67 18.06
CA GLU A 85 -14.51 -14.20 16.70
C GLU A 85 -15.71 -13.75 15.87
N LYS A 86 -15.45 -13.34 14.62
CA LYS A 86 -16.47 -12.85 13.69
C LYS A 86 -16.56 -13.74 12.46
N ASN A 87 -17.78 -14.00 12.03
CA ASN A 87 -18.06 -14.77 10.80
C ASN A 87 -18.50 -13.87 9.64
N ALA A 88 -18.62 -14.48 8.45
CA ALA A 88 -19.04 -13.79 7.23
C ALA A 88 -20.39 -13.06 7.34
N LYS A 89 -21.35 -13.63 8.08
CA LYS A 89 -22.69 -13.05 8.24
C LYS A 89 -22.63 -11.74 9.03
N GLU A 90 -21.91 -11.72 10.15
CA GLU A 90 -21.73 -10.51 10.97
C GLU A 90 -21.04 -9.39 10.18
N ILE A 91 -20.07 -9.73 9.33
CA ILE A 91 -19.40 -8.75 8.46
C ILE A 91 -20.38 -8.20 7.42
N ALA A 92 -21.18 -9.05 6.77
CA ALA A 92 -22.20 -8.60 5.83
C ALA A 92 -23.23 -7.67 6.50
N GLU A 93 -23.65 -7.99 7.72
CA GLU A 93 -24.55 -7.15 8.52
C GLU A 93 -23.91 -5.78 8.84
N LEU A 94 -22.63 -5.74 9.22
CA LEU A 94 -21.90 -4.49 9.44
C LEU A 94 -21.82 -3.63 8.17
N LEU A 95 -21.44 -4.23 7.04
CA LEU A 95 -21.33 -3.53 5.76
C LEU A 95 -22.67 -2.97 5.28
N GLY A 96 -23.76 -3.74 5.44
CA GLY A 96 -25.11 -3.28 5.14
C GLY A 96 -25.55 -2.14 6.06
N MET A 97 -25.26 -2.25 7.35
CA MET A 97 -25.57 -1.19 8.32
C MET A 97 -24.84 0.11 7.97
N ILE A 98 -23.56 0.04 7.62
CA ILE A 98 -22.79 1.22 7.18
C ILE A 98 -23.40 1.80 5.91
N GLU A 99 -23.70 0.96 4.92
CA GLU A 99 -24.28 1.38 3.64
C GLU A 99 -25.58 2.17 3.81
N ASP A 100 -26.50 1.67 4.64
CA ASP A 100 -27.82 2.28 4.89
C ASP A 100 -27.73 3.69 5.51
N HIS A 101 -26.58 4.03 6.08
CA HIS A 101 -26.35 5.29 6.80
C HIS A 101 -25.40 6.23 6.05
N LEU A 102 -24.77 5.79 4.97
CA LEU A 102 -23.88 6.64 4.20
C LEU A 102 -24.69 7.57 3.28
N PRO A 103 -24.47 8.89 3.35
CA PRO A 103 -25.10 9.82 2.42
C PRO A 103 -24.44 9.75 1.03
N ARG A 104 -25.28 9.81 -0.01
CA ARG A 104 -24.85 9.85 -1.42
C ARG A 104 -24.08 11.13 -1.77
N TRP A 105 -23.28 11.11 -2.83
CA TRP A 105 -22.48 12.25 -3.32
C TRP A 105 -23.25 13.56 -3.52
N SER A 106 -24.52 13.51 -3.90
CA SER A 106 -25.36 14.70 -4.08
C SER A 106 -25.52 15.50 -2.79
N PHE A 107 -25.56 14.82 -1.64
CA PHE A 107 -25.63 15.46 -0.32
C PHE A 107 -24.39 16.31 -0.03
N TRP A 108 -23.21 15.78 -0.34
CA TRP A 108 -21.93 16.44 -0.08
C TRP A 108 -21.69 17.63 -1.00
N LYS A 109 -21.97 17.47 -2.31
CA LYS A 109 -21.84 18.55 -3.30
C LYS A 109 -22.66 19.79 -2.95
N GLY A 110 -23.89 19.60 -2.44
CA GLY A 110 -24.76 20.71 -2.04
C GLY A 110 -24.25 21.53 -0.84
N ARG A 111 -23.23 21.04 -0.13
CA ARG A 111 -22.70 21.64 1.11
C ARG A 111 -21.26 22.13 1.00
N ASN A 112 -20.66 22.09 -0.19
CA ASN A 112 -19.25 22.40 -0.42
C ASN A 112 -18.29 21.59 0.50
N VAL A 113 -18.69 20.36 0.86
CA VAL A 113 -17.87 19.39 1.59
C VAL A 113 -17.55 18.27 0.61
N PRO A 114 -16.28 17.86 0.44
CA PRO A 114 -15.97 16.75 -0.45
C PRO A 114 -16.54 15.44 0.09
N PRO A 115 -16.97 14.53 -0.81
CA PRO A 115 -17.44 13.22 -0.41
C PRO A 115 -16.35 12.43 0.33
N PRO A 116 -16.72 11.44 1.16
CA PRO A 116 -15.76 10.61 1.87
C PRO A 116 -14.86 9.85 0.90
N ILE A 117 -13.62 9.61 1.34
CA ILE A 117 -12.64 8.81 0.61
C ILE A 117 -12.16 7.71 1.55
N LEU A 118 -12.35 6.46 1.15
CA LEU A 118 -11.77 5.29 1.81
C LEU A 118 -10.42 4.98 1.15
N ILE A 119 -9.34 5.15 1.91
CA ILE A 119 -7.99 4.79 1.50
C ILE A 119 -7.63 3.47 2.15
N ILE A 120 -7.19 2.51 1.34
CA ILE A 120 -6.65 1.23 1.80
C ILE A 120 -5.21 1.11 1.30
N ASP A 121 -4.27 1.19 2.23
CA ASP A 121 -2.84 1.13 1.96
C ASP A 121 -2.29 -0.29 2.08
N GLU A 122 -1.33 -0.61 1.21
CA GLU A 122 -0.84 -1.98 0.94
C GLU A 122 -1.96 -2.98 0.65
N ALA A 123 -2.85 -2.63 -0.28
CA ALA A 123 -4.00 -3.43 -0.69
C ALA A 123 -3.65 -4.85 -1.19
N ASN A 124 -2.41 -5.10 -1.63
CA ASN A 124 -1.92 -6.46 -1.92
C ASN A 124 -2.00 -7.42 -0.72
N LYS A 125 -2.07 -6.89 0.51
CA LYS A 125 -2.28 -7.67 1.73
C LYS A 125 -3.72 -8.17 1.91
N PHE A 126 -4.67 -7.81 1.04
CA PHE A 126 -5.98 -8.47 1.02
C PHE A 126 -5.87 -10.00 0.85
N SER A 127 -4.84 -10.46 0.14
CA SER A 127 -4.53 -11.88 -0.03
C SER A 127 -4.35 -12.64 1.30
N GLN A 128 -4.02 -11.95 2.40
CA GLN A 128 -3.92 -12.57 3.72
C GLN A 128 -5.27 -13.10 4.21
N LEU A 129 -6.38 -12.43 3.87
CA LEU A 129 -7.72 -12.88 4.22
C LEU A 129 -8.09 -14.16 3.45
N CYS A 130 -7.51 -14.38 2.26
CA CYS A 130 -7.72 -15.58 1.46
C CYS A 130 -7.02 -16.83 2.02
N SER A 131 -6.41 -16.77 3.20
CA SER A 131 -5.79 -17.94 3.86
C SER A 131 -6.80 -19.01 4.27
N SER A 132 -8.10 -18.68 4.30
CA SER A 132 -9.21 -19.62 4.54
C SER A 132 -10.29 -19.48 3.47
N ALA A 133 -11.08 -20.54 3.27
CA ALA A 133 -12.21 -20.51 2.33
C ALA A 133 -13.26 -19.46 2.71
N GLU A 134 -13.57 -19.33 4.01
CA GLU A 134 -14.48 -18.30 4.50
C GLU A 134 -13.92 -16.89 4.26
N GLY A 135 -12.62 -16.68 4.54
CA GLY A 135 -11.99 -15.39 4.33
C GLY A 135 -11.94 -14.96 2.85
N ALA A 136 -11.80 -15.92 1.93
CA ALA A 136 -11.93 -15.64 0.50
C ALA A 136 -13.34 -15.14 0.11
N ILE A 137 -14.39 -15.79 0.62
CA ILE A 137 -15.79 -15.38 0.39
C ILE A 137 -16.06 -13.98 1.00
N ILE A 138 -15.52 -13.73 2.20
CA ILE A 138 -15.63 -12.42 2.85
C ILE A 138 -14.93 -11.34 2.03
N LEU A 139 -13.74 -11.62 1.50
CA LEU A 139 -13.00 -10.67 0.69
C LEU A 139 -13.79 -10.32 -0.58
N GLU A 140 -14.32 -11.32 -1.28
CA GLU A 140 -15.14 -11.13 -2.46
C GLU A 140 -16.36 -10.24 -2.14
N SER A 141 -17.08 -10.57 -1.06
CA SER A 141 -18.23 -9.77 -0.59
C SER A 141 -17.85 -8.34 -0.22
N PHE A 142 -16.70 -8.13 0.41
CA PHE A 142 -16.19 -6.81 0.75
C PHE A 142 -15.82 -5.99 -0.50
N LEU A 143 -15.16 -6.61 -1.48
CA LEU A 143 -14.79 -5.97 -2.73
C LEU A 143 -16.03 -5.59 -3.56
N ASP A 144 -17.04 -6.47 -3.61
CA ASP A 144 -18.34 -6.17 -4.23
C ASP A 144 -19.04 -5.00 -3.54
N TRP A 145 -18.99 -4.94 -2.21
CA TRP A 145 -19.50 -3.81 -1.45
C TRP A 145 -18.78 -2.50 -1.80
N LEU A 146 -17.45 -2.52 -2.00
CA LEU A 146 -16.71 -1.34 -2.49
C LEU A 146 -17.17 -0.92 -3.90
N VAL A 147 -17.36 -1.87 -4.81
CA VAL A 147 -17.85 -1.59 -6.18
C VAL A 147 -19.25 -0.98 -6.13
N LYS A 148 -20.16 -1.56 -5.36
CA LYS A 148 -21.53 -1.05 -5.16
C LYS A 148 -21.50 0.40 -4.66
N ASN A 149 -20.73 0.69 -3.62
CA ASN A 149 -20.66 2.01 -3.01
C ASN A 149 -19.96 3.06 -3.89
N THR A 150 -19.04 2.66 -4.77
CA THR A 150 -18.31 3.59 -5.65
C THR A 150 -18.99 3.82 -6.99
N LYS A 151 -19.65 2.80 -7.57
CA LYS A 151 -20.23 2.86 -8.92
C LYS A 151 -21.74 3.05 -8.92
N GLN A 152 -22.46 2.31 -8.08
CA GLN A 152 -23.92 2.27 -8.08
C GLN A 152 -24.49 3.36 -7.16
N GLU A 153 -24.22 3.25 -5.85
CA GLU A 153 -24.78 4.16 -4.84
C GLU A 153 -24.06 5.51 -4.78
N LYS A 154 -22.78 5.54 -5.18
CA LYS A 154 -21.92 6.73 -5.12
C LYS A 154 -21.95 7.34 -3.72
N ASN A 155 -21.59 6.52 -2.73
CA ASN A 155 -21.52 6.90 -1.32
C ASN A 155 -20.14 7.50 -0.98
N PHE A 156 -19.06 6.93 -1.51
CA PHE A 156 -17.69 7.38 -1.29
C PHE A 156 -16.76 6.99 -2.44
N HIS A 157 -15.55 7.54 -2.45
CA HIS A 157 -14.46 7.09 -3.33
C HIS A 157 -13.56 6.08 -2.63
N VAL A 158 -12.97 5.16 -3.39
CA VAL A 158 -11.96 4.23 -2.87
C VAL A 158 -10.63 4.49 -3.56
N VAL A 159 -9.56 4.57 -2.77
CA VAL A 159 -8.17 4.61 -3.25
C VAL A 159 -7.43 3.42 -2.67
N LEU A 160 -6.92 2.56 -3.53
CA LEU A 160 -6.09 1.41 -3.16
C LEU A 160 -4.64 1.74 -3.51
N THR A 161 -3.74 1.70 -2.53
CA THR A 161 -2.29 1.78 -2.77
C THR A 161 -1.65 0.42 -2.57
N THR A 162 -0.70 0.09 -3.44
CA THR A 162 -0.02 -1.21 -3.45
C THR A 162 1.40 -1.04 -3.97
N ALA A 163 2.34 -1.79 -3.40
CA ALA A 163 3.69 -1.92 -3.93
C ALA A 163 3.82 -3.04 -4.98
N ASP A 164 2.82 -3.91 -5.09
CA ASP A 164 2.79 -5.07 -5.99
C ASP A 164 2.35 -4.67 -7.41
N SER A 165 3.23 -4.93 -8.38
CA SER A 165 3.02 -4.63 -9.80
C SER A 165 1.90 -5.48 -10.44
N PHE A 166 1.62 -6.68 -9.92
CA PHE A 166 0.59 -7.58 -10.46
C PHE A 166 -0.78 -7.37 -9.81
N PHE A 167 -0.89 -6.43 -8.86
CA PHE A 167 -2.13 -6.18 -8.14
C PHE A 167 -3.28 -5.78 -9.07
N SER A 168 -3.02 -5.01 -10.14
CA SER A 168 -4.05 -4.58 -11.09
C SER A 168 -4.68 -5.78 -11.82
N GLN A 169 -3.88 -6.78 -12.19
CA GLN A 169 -4.36 -8.02 -12.79
C GLN A 169 -5.12 -8.85 -11.77
N TRP A 170 -4.60 -8.97 -10.54
CA TRP A 170 -5.24 -9.71 -9.46
C TRP A 170 -6.61 -9.14 -9.09
N ILE A 171 -6.72 -7.82 -8.86
CA ILE A 171 -7.99 -7.19 -8.49
C ILE A 171 -9.01 -7.24 -9.63
N SER A 172 -8.56 -7.15 -10.89
CA SER A 172 -9.46 -7.28 -12.04
C SER A 172 -10.03 -8.69 -12.18
N LYS A 173 -9.24 -9.72 -11.84
CA LYS A 173 -9.72 -11.11 -11.79
C LYS A 173 -10.75 -11.29 -10.67
N MET A 174 -10.47 -10.75 -9.48
CA MET A 174 -11.38 -10.84 -8.32
C MET A 174 -12.72 -10.12 -8.57
N LEU A 175 -12.69 -8.95 -9.22
CA LEU A 175 -13.89 -8.17 -9.50
C LEU A 175 -14.64 -8.59 -10.78
N HIS A 176 -14.11 -9.57 -11.52
CA HIS A 176 -14.60 -10.01 -12.84
C HIS A 176 -14.76 -8.91 -13.91
N VAL A 177 -14.33 -7.68 -13.63
CA VAL A 177 -14.45 -6.49 -14.48
C VAL A 177 -13.36 -5.47 -14.09
N PRO A 178 -12.76 -4.72 -15.03
CA PRO A 178 -11.82 -3.65 -14.70
C PRO A 178 -12.57 -2.42 -14.12
N HIS A 179 -12.99 -2.50 -12.86
CA HIS A 179 -13.66 -1.39 -12.16
C HIS A 179 -12.68 -0.36 -11.57
N THR A 180 -11.37 -0.58 -11.73
CA THR A 180 -10.29 0.24 -11.18
C THR A 180 -9.68 1.16 -12.24
N THR A 181 -9.12 2.28 -11.78
CA THR A 181 -8.29 3.17 -12.61
C THR A 181 -6.90 3.20 -12.00
N SER A 182 -5.90 2.74 -12.75
CA SER A 182 -4.53 2.62 -12.26
C SER A 182 -3.73 3.89 -12.50
N TYR A 183 -3.02 4.32 -11.46
CA TYR A 183 -2.01 5.37 -11.52
C TYR A 183 -0.68 4.81 -11.02
N VAL A 184 0.40 5.10 -11.73
CA VAL A 184 1.74 4.62 -11.38
C VAL A 184 2.54 5.75 -10.76
N VAL A 185 2.94 5.56 -9.50
CA VAL A 185 3.93 6.43 -8.85
C VAL A 185 5.28 5.73 -8.95
N GLY A 186 6.04 6.13 -9.96
CA GLY A 186 7.36 5.59 -10.29
C GLY A 186 8.50 6.28 -9.55
N ASP A 187 9.71 6.00 -10.00
CA ASP A 187 10.90 6.72 -9.58
C ASP A 187 10.94 8.11 -10.26
N LEU A 188 11.75 9.04 -9.73
CA LEU A 188 11.85 10.39 -10.29
C LEU A 188 12.52 10.36 -11.66
N SER A 189 12.31 11.39 -12.48
CA SER A 189 13.24 11.65 -13.59
C SER A 189 14.62 12.05 -13.05
N ARG A 190 15.67 11.95 -13.86
CA ARG A 190 17.03 12.37 -13.46
C ARG A 190 17.06 13.82 -12.95
N LYS A 191 16.37 14.73 -13.64
CA LYS A 191 16.29 16.14 -13.27
C LYS A 191 15.55 16.34 -11.94
N GLU A 192 14.44 15.65 -11.73
CA GLU A 192 13.71 15.72 -10.46
C GLU A 192 14.50 15.11 -9.31
N ALA A 193 15.25 14.03 -9.56
CA ALA A 193 16.14 13.40 -8.59
C ALA A 193 17.30 14.32 -8.19
N GLU A 194 17.90 15.01 -9.17
CA GLU A 194 18.93 16.02 -8.93
C GLU A 194 18.40 17.18 -8.08
N GLU A 195 17.24 17.71 -8.47
CA GLU A 195 16.57 18.77 -7.71
C GLU A 195 16.23 18.30 -6.28
N PHE A 196 15.71 17.08 -6.14
CA PHE A 196 15.42 16.47 -4.85
C PHE A 196 16.67 16.34 -3.98
N PHE A 197 17.77 15.86 -4.55
CA PHE A 197 19.04 15.70 -3.86
C PHE A 197 19.56 17.03 -3.30
N TYR A 198 19.64 18.08 -4.14
CA TYR A 198 20.18 19.37 -3.75
C TYR A 198 19.24 20.19 -2.86
N LYS A 199 17.92 20.18 -3.13
CA LYS A 199 16.95 21.04 -2.41
C LYS A 199 16.36 20.39 -1.17
N HIS A 200 16.35 19.06 -1.09
CA HIS A 200 15.64 18.36 -0.01
C HIS A 200 16.51 17.39 0.77
N VAL A 201 17.49 16.71 0.15
CA VAL A 201 18.35 15.76 0.87
C VAL A 201 19.50 16.49 1.54
N LEU A 202 20.44 17.06 0.78
CA LEU A 202 21.66 17.70 1.32
C LEU A 202 21.42 18.74 2.42
N PRO A 203 20.38 19.61 2.36
CA PRO A 203 20.12 20.58 3.41
C PRO A 203 19.77 19.99 4.78
N ARG A 204 19.42 18.70 4.85
CA ARG A 204 19.13 18.00 6.12
C ARG A 204 20.40 17.50 6.83
N HIS A 205 21.55 17.53 6.17
CA HIS A 205 22.81 17.01 6.70
C HIS A 205 23.77 18.14 7.09
N GLY A 206 24.83 17.78 7.82
CA GLY A 206 25.87 18.72 8.25
C GLY A 206 26.61 19.38 7.07
N SER A 207 27.24 20.53 7.34
CA SER A 207 27.94 21.32 6.32
C SER A 207 29.11 20.58 5.65
N ASP A 208 29.68 19.62 6.35
CA ASP A 208 30.71 18.69 5.94
C ASP A 208 30.22 17.77 4.82
N VAL A 209 29.18 16.96 5.07
CA VAL A 209 28.55 16.11 4.05
C VAL A 209 28.02 16.92 2.88
N HIS A 210 27.44 18.10 3.16
CA HIS A 210 26.94 19.00 2.12
C HIS A 210 28.05 19.41 1.15
N LYS A 211 29.19 19.88 1.66
CA LYS A 211 30.32 20.34 0.83
C LYS A 211 30.97 19.20 0.05
N GLU A 212 31.06 18.02 0.64
CA GLU A 212 31.70 16.86 -0.01
C GLU A 212 30.88 16.30 -1.16
N LEU A 213 29.55 16.34 -1.04
CA LEU A 213 28.62 15.83 -2.05
C LEU A 213 28.08 16.92 -3.00
N GLU A 214 28.37 18.20 -2.75
CA GLU A 214 28.02 19.30 -3.65
C GLU A 214 28.65 19.06 -5.03
N GLY A 215 27.86 19.22 -6.10
CA GLY A 215 28.30 18.92 -7.47
C GLY A 215 28.54 17.43 -7.79
N ARG A 216 28.29 16.48 -6.87
CA ARG A 216 28.53 15.04 -7.08
C ARG A 216 27.28 14.22 -7.37
N PHE A 217 26.18 14.83 -7.81
CA PHE A 217 24.93 14.10 -8.07
C PHE A 217 25.10 12.97 -9.10
N ASP A 218 25.93 13.15 -10.14
CA ASP A 218 26.16 12.10 -11.15
C ASP A 218 26.67 10.79 -10.54
N HIS A 219 27.61 10.88 -9.58
CA HIS A 219 28.11 9.71 -8.86
C HIS A 219 27.04 9.07 -7.97
N VAL A 220 26.25 9.90 -7.27
CA VAL A 220 25.12 9.41 -6.45
C VAL A 220 24.08 8.72 -7.33
N TYR A 221 23.80 9.28 -8.51
CA TYR A 221 22.85 8.74 -9.48
C TYR A 221 23.30 7.38 -10.03
N GLU A 222 24.59 7.19 -10.31
CA GLU A 222 25.13 5.90 -10.76
C GLU A 222 24.87 4.77 -9.75
N ILE A 223 24.88 5.10 -8.45
CA ILE A 223 24.70 4.14 -7.34
C ILE A 223 23.21 4.01 -6.94
N THR A 224 22.45 5.09 -6.96
CA THR A 224 21.11 5.11 -6.35
C THR A 224 19.97 5.11 -7.36
N GLY A 225 20.29 5.40 -8.64
CA GLY A 225 19.31 5.74 -9.65
C GLY A 225 18.55 7.00 -9.25
N THR A 226 17.23 6.98 -9.38
CA THR A 226 16.36 8.14 -9.11
C THR A 226 15.35 7.92 -7.99
N ARG A 227 15.47 6.82 -7.23
CA ARG A 227 14.51 6.50 -6.18
C ARG A 227 14.81 7.31 -4.92
N MET A 228 13.85 8.14 -4.52
CA MET A 228 13.98 9.07 -3.37
C MET A 228 14.49 8.39 -2.10
N ILE A 229 13.98 7.22 -1.72
CA ILE A 229 14.42 6.55 -0.49
C ILE A 229 15.89 6.12 -0.56
N ILE A 230 16.33 5.63 -1.72
CA ILE A 230 17.69 5.12 -1.93
C ILE A 230 18.68 6.29 -1.91
N ILE A 231 18.30 7.42 -2.54
CA ILE A 231 19.07 8.66 -2.47
C ILE A 231 19.23 9.13 -1.01
N ASN A 232 18.17 9.15 -0.20
CA ASN A 232 18.29 9.51 1.23
C ASN A 232 19.21 8.55 1.99
N GLN A 233 19.00 7.24 1.82
CA GLN A 233 19.79 6.21 2.50
C GLN A 233 21.27 6.32 2.15
N TYR A 234 21.60 6.61 0.88
CA TYR A 234 22.98 6.82 0.48
C TYR A 234 23.63 7.97 1.24
N VAL A 235 22.96 9.14 1.35
CA VAL A 235 23.53 10.29 2.07
C VAL A 235 23.58 10.05 3.59
N ASP A 236 22.58 9.36 4.15
CA ASP A 236 22.59 8.92 5.56
C ASP A 236 23.79 7.99 5.85
N GLU A 237 24.07 7.02 4.97
CA GLU A 237 25.19 6.10 5.10
C GLU A 237 26.53 6.79 4.79
N TYR A 238 26.57 7.74 3.86
CA TYR A 238 27.76 8.54 3.56
C TYR A 238 28.27 9.27 4.80
N LYS A 239 27.35 9.82 5.60
CA LYS A 239 27.66 10.44 6.89
C LYS A 239 28.29 9.46 7.88
N ILE A 240 27.81 8.21 7.92
CA ILE A 240 28.28 7.18 8.84
C ILE A 240 29.70 6.73 8.45
N HIS A 241 29.93 6.52 7.16
CA HIS A 241 31.20 6.03 6.62
C HIS A 241 32.21 7.16 6.30
N LYS A 242 31.86 8.42 6.54
CA LYS A 242 32.71 9.61 6.28
C LYS A 242 33.26 9.67 4.85
N GLY A 243 32.44 9.27 3.89
CA GLY A 243 32.84 9.21 2.48
C GLY A 243 33.81 8.09 2.12
N ASP A 244 34.21 7.24 3.08
CA ASP A 244 35.05 6.07 2.86
C ASP A 244 34.21 4.89 2.34
N PHE A 245 33.59 5.10 1.17
CA PHE A 245 33.05 4.02 0.33
C PHE A 245 34.14 3.47 -0.62
N GLU A 246 35.43 3.67 -0.29
CA GLU A 246 36.53 3.62 -1.25
C GLU A 246 36.82 2.24 -1.85
N VAL A 247 36.11 1.17 -1.48
CA VAL A 247 36.47 -0.15 -1.97
C VAL A 247 35.42 -0.79 -2.88
N TYR A 248 34.11 -0.74 -2.61
CA TYR A 248 33.09 -1.20 -3.58
C TYR A 248 31.68 -0.66 -3.30
N SER A 249 30.89 -0.45 -4.35
CA SER A 249 29.42 -0.30 -4.31
C SER A 249 28.69 -1.43 -3.57
N THR A 250 29.40 -2.48 -3.15
CA THR A 250 28.89 -3.61 -2.37
C THR A 250 28.67 -3.30 -0.89
N GLU A 251 29.17 -2.17 -0.36
CA GLU A 251 28.98 -1.79 1.05
C GLU A 251 27.75 -0.91 1.30
N PHE A 252 27.21 -0.25 0.27
CA PHE A 252 25.94 0.45 0.41
C PHE A 252 24.85 -0.55 0.79
N SER A 253 24.18 -0.30 1.91
CA SER A 253 23.37 -1.31 2.57
C SER A 253 22.24 -1.84 1.70
N VAL A 254 21.70 -1.01 0.80
CA VAL A 254 20.66 -1.42 -0.16
C VAL A 254 21.21 -2.49 -1.10
N TYR A 255 22.38 -2.29 -1.69
CA TYR A 255 23.00 -3.29 -2.56
C TYR A 255 23.37 -4.56 -1.81
N LEU A 256 23.98 -4.42 -0.63
CA LEU A 256 24.34 -5.55 0.21
C LEU A 256 23.12 -6.39 0.60
N GLN A 257 22.00 -5.74 0.94
CA GLN A 257 20.76 -6.43 1.28
C GLN A 257 20.18 -7.21 0.10
N GLU A 258 20.12 -6.61 -1.10
CA GLU A 258 19.62 -7.30 -2.28
C GLU A 258 20.56 -8.43 -2.73
N TYR A 259 21.89 -8.22 -2.66
CA TYR A 259 22.88 -9.27 -2.90
C TYR A 259 22.70 -10.45 -1.92
N ASN A 260 22.59 -10.16 -0.62
CA ASN A 260 22.36 -11.20 0.40
C ASN A 260 21.03 -11.93 0.19
N ARG A 261 19.97 -11.25 -0.26
CA ARG A 261 18.68 -11.89 -0.58
C ARG A 261 18.82 -12.83 -1.77
N LEU A 262 19.52 -12.39 -2.81
CA LEU A 262 19.80 -13.20 -3.98
C LEU A 262 20.61 -14.45 -3.60
N GLU A 263 21.72 -14.26 -2.88
CA GLU A 263 22.57 -15.35 -2.39
C GLU A 263 21.77 -16.35 -1.56
N ARG A 264 21.00 -15.88 -0.57
CA ARG A 264 20.14 -16.74 0.26
C ARG A 264 19.05 -17.46 -0.54
N GLY A 265 18.56 -16.85 -1.62
CA GLY A 265 17.62 -17.49 -2.54
C GLY A 265 18.18 -18.76 -3.18
N PHE A 266 19.50 -18.84 -3.39
CA PHE A 266 20.18 -20.04 -3.89
C PHE A 266 20.44 -21.11 -2.83
N TYR A 267 20.34 -20.77 -1.54
CA TYR A 267 20.59 -21.67 -0.42
C TYR A 267 19.38 -21.75 0.53
N PRO A 268 18.19 -22.17 0.05
CA PRO A 268 16.97 -22.16 0.84
C PRO A 268 17.01 -23.09 2.06
N GLU A 269 17.88 -24.12 2.04
CA GLU A 269 18.08 -25.07 3.14
C GLU A 269 18.62 -24.41 4.42
N VAL A 270 19.30 -23.26 4.29
CA VAL A 270 19.88 -22.52 5.42
C VAL A 270 18.83 -21.64 6.13
N LEU A 271 17.66 -21.44 5.51
CA LEU A 271 16.56 -20.65 6.05
C LEU A 271 15.48 -21.57 6.63
N GLU A 272 15.73 -22.10 7.83
CA GLU A 272 14.71 -22.84 8.60
C GLU A 272 13.48 -21.95 8.85
N SER A 273 12.40 -22.15 8.09
CA SER A 273 11.08 -21.60 8.39
C SER A 273 10.16 -22.76 8.79
N PRO A 274 9.37 -22.63 9.87
CA PRO A 274 8.49 -23.70 10.34
C PRO A 274 7.27 -23.97 9.43
N SER A 275 7.09 -23.20 8.36
CA SER A 275 6.03 -23.42 7.38
C SER A 275 6.57 -24.26 6.22
N LYS A 276 5.86 -25.35 5.85
CA LYS A 276 6.16 -26.18 4.66
C LYS A 276 6.26 -25.28 3.42
N ARG A 277 7.46 -24.86 3.06
CA ARG A 277 7.70 -24.19 1.78
C ARG A 277 7.69 -25.27 0.70
N ASN A 278 6.88 -25.05 -0.33
CA ASN A 278 7.02 -25.81 -1.56
C ASN A 278 8.46 -25.63 -2.06
N SER A 279 9.09 -26.72 -2.51
CA SER A 279 10.39 -26.62 -3.18
C SER A 279 10.29 -25.60 -4.32
N PRO A 280 11.30 -24.73 -4.52
CA PRO A 280 11.30 -23.83 -5.65
C PRO A 280 11.16 -24.66 -6.94
N LEU A 281 10.29 -24.20 -7.84
CA LEU A 281 10.07 -24.84 -9.15
C LEU A 281 11.24 -24.64 -10.13
N TRP A 282 12.30 -23.97 -9.68
CA TRP A 282 13.45 -23.55 -10.47
C TRP A 282 14.74 -23.91 -9.72
N ASN A 283 15.78 -24.22 -10.48
CA ASN A 283 17.12 -24.52 -9.98
C ASN A 283 18.11 -23.40 -10.34
N ARG A 284 19.36 -23.51 -9.88
CA ARG A 284 20.41 -22.51 -10.12
C ARG A 284 20.69 -22.26 -11.62
N SER A 285 20.61 -23.30 -12.44
CA SER A 285 20.79 -23.20 -13.91
C SER A 285 19.69 -22.35 -14.52
N ASP A 286 18.43 -22.58 -14.12
CA ASP A 286 17.27 -21.86 -14.62
C ASP A 286 17.39 -20.36 -14.33
N PHE A 287 17.89 -20.00 -13.13
CA PHE A 287 18.17 -18.60 -12.78
C PHE A 287 19.24 -17.97 -13.65
N ILE A 288 20.37 -18.67 -13.84
CA ILE A 288 21.49 -18.14 -14.64
C ILE A 288 20.99 -17.86 -16.06
N LYS A 289 20.29 -18.81 -16.68
CA LYS A 289 19.67 -18.61 -18.00
C LYS A 289 18.69 -17.45 -18.02
N THR A 290 17.85 -17.34 -16.99
CA THR A 290 16.90 -16.22 -16.84
C THR A 290 17.65 -14.87 -16.82
N MET A 291 18.72 -14.77 -16.02
CA MET A 291 19.50 -13.55 -15.93
C MET A 291 20.27 -13.23 -17.21
N GLU A 292 20.85 -14.24 -17.86
CA GLU A 292 21.51 -14.08 -19.16
C GLU A 292 20.52 -13.57 -20.22
N ALA A 293 19.31 -14.14 -20.25
CA ALA A 293 18.24 -13.70 -21.14
C ALA A 293 17.81 -12.26 -20.85
N ILE A 294 17.65 -11.88 -19.58
CA ILE A 294 17.29 -10.51 -19.20
C ILE A 294 18.41 -9.52 -19.57
N VAL A 295 19.68 -9.86 -19.31
CA VAL A 295 20.83 -9.00 -19.64
C VAL A 295 21.00 -8.84 -21.15
N ALA A 296 20.73 -9.90 -21.92
CA ALA A 296 20.76 -9.84 -23.38
C ALA A 296 19.61 -9.02 -23.98
N ASN A 297 18.54 -8.76 -23.23
CA ASN A 297 17.35 -8.01 -23.66
C ASN A 297 17.12 -6.77 -22.78
N PRO A 298 17.91 -5.70 -22.97
CA PRO A 298 17.98 -4.55 -22.07
C PRO A 298 16.71 -3.69 -22.02
N GLU A 299 15.77 -3.85 -22.96
CA GLU A 299 14.50 -3.11 -22.96
C GLU A 299 13.39 -3.89 -22.22
N PHE A 300 12.96 -5.02 -22.76
CA PHE A 300 12.01 -5.94 -22.14
C PHE A 300 12.07 -7.31 -22.82
N ILE A 301 11.61 -8.35 -22.10
CA ILE A 301 11.37 -9.70 -22.64
C ILE A 301 9.96 -10.14 -22.23
N LEU A 302 9.21 -10.74 -23.15
CA LEU A 302 7.88 -11.27 -22.83
C LEU A 302 8.01 -12.56 -22.01
N GLU A 303 7.01 -12.83 -21.17
CA GLU A 303 7.00 -14.01 -20.30
C GLU A 303 7.13 -15.32 -21.10
N ASP A 304 6.35 -15.48 -22.17
CA ASP A 304 6.39 -16.68 -23.01
C ASP A 304 7.75 -16.87 -23.71
N ASP A 305 8.39 -15.78 -24.13
CA ASP A 305 9.71 -15.81 -24.76
C ASP A 305 10.80 -16.16 -23.74
N LEU A 306 10.69 -15.63 -22.51
CA LEU A 306 11.58 -15.97 -21.42
C LEU A 306 11.45 -17.44 -21.03
N ILE A 307 10.23 -17.98 -20.98
CA ILE A 307 9.97 -19.41 -20.71
C ILE A 307 10.61 -20.30 -21.78
N GLN A 308 10.66 -19.88 -23.04
CA GLN A 308 11.31 -20.65 -24.11
C GLN A 308 12.84 -20.68 -24.00
N LEU A 309 13.46 -19.73 -23.29
CA LEU A 309 14.91 -19.62 -23.13
C LEU A 309 15.44 -20.38 -21.91
N ILE A 310 14.58 -20.71 -20.94
CA ILE A 310 14.94 -21.33 -19.66
C ILE A 310 14.82 -22.86 -19.77
#